data_AF-A0A357YFA8-F1
#
_entry.id   AF-A0A357YFA8-F1
#
_cell.length_a   1.000
_cell.length_b   1.000
_cell.length_c   1.000
_cell.angle_alpha   90.00
_cell.angle_beta   90.00
_cell.angle_gamma   90.00
#
_symmetry.space_group_name_H-M   'P 1'
#
loop_
_entity.id
_entity.type
_entity.pdbx_description
1 polymer ?
#
loop_
_entity_poly.entity_id
_entity_poly.type
_entity_poly.pdbx_seq_one_letter_code
_entity_poly.pdbx_strand_id
1 'polypeptide(L)' 'MTGEPSIILLVEDNPDHAELVMRNMEGFNAAIRIIHVENGQEALDYLYGKGEYADRKRYPLPHLMLLDLR' A
#
# COMPACT_ATOMS: atom_id res chain seq x y z
N MET A 1 -16.94 1.36 16.51
CA MET A 1 -16.10 2.51 16.14
C MET A 1 -15.79 2.37 14.66
N THR A 2 -16.47 3.10 13.78
CA THR A 2 -16.15 3.10 12.34
C THR A 2 -14.98 4.03 12.14
N GLY A 3 -13.76 3.52 12.35
CA GLY A 3 -12.52 4.25 12.10
C GLY A 3 -12.21 4.30 10.60
N GLU A 4 -11.37 5.26 10.20
CA GLU A 4 -10.83 5.30 8.83
C GLU A 4 -10.09 3.99 8.50
N PRO A 5 -10.13 3.52 7.24
CA PRO A 5 -9.47 2.27 6.87
C PRO A 5 -7.96 2.38 7.08
N SER A 6 -7.38 1.33 7.65
CA SER A 6 -5.93 1.21 7.80
C SER A 6 -5.27 1.07 6.44
N ILE A 7 -4.35 1.98 6.16
CA ILE A 7 -3.58 2.03 4.92
C ILE A 7 -2.37 1.10 5.03
N ILE A 8 -2.25 0.16 4.11
CA ILE A 8 -1.10 -0.74 3.99
C ILE A 8 -0.38 -0.41 2.68
N LEU A 9 0.92 -0.14 2.74
CA LEU A 9 1.77 -0.05 1.56
C LEU A 9 2.42 -1.42 1.30
N LEU A 10 2.11 -2.03 0.17
CA LEU A 10 2.70 -3.28 -0.30
C LEU A 10 3.75 -2.97 -1.37
N VAL A 11 4.99 -3.40 -1.15
CA VAL A 11 6.11 -3.27 -2.09
C VAL A 11 6.47 -4.67 -2.59
N GLU A 12 6.08 -4.99 -3.81
CA GLU A 12 6.25 -6.32 -4.42
C GLU A 12 6.31 -6.16 -5.95
N ASP A 13 7.38 -6.63 -6.58
CA ASP A 13 7.60 -6.52 -8.03
C ASP A 13 6.96 -7.69 -8.80
N ASN A 14 6.64 -8.81 -8.14
CA ASN A 14 5.95 -9.93 -8.78
C ASN A 14 4.42 -9.76 -8.69
N PRO A 15 3.73 -9.58 -9.82
CA PRO A 15 2.29 -9.34 -9.85
C PRO A 15 1.48 -10.52 -9.27
N ASP A 16 1.95 -11.75 -9.42
CA ASP A 16 1.26 -12.94 -8.89
C ASP A 16 1.31 -12.96 -7.35
N HIS A 17 2.43 -12.56 -6.76
CA HIS A 17 2.57 -12.42 -5.30
C HIS A 17 1.73 -11.26 -4.78
N ALA A 18 1.77 -10.12 -5.45
CA ALA A 18 0.98 -8.95 -5.09
C ALA A 18 -0.51 -9.27 -5.12
N GLU A 19 -0.98 -9.95 -6.17
CA GLU A 19 -2.36 -10.37 -6.29
C GLU A 19 -2.77 -11.36 -5.20
N LEU A 20 -1.91 -12.31 -4.85
CA LEU A 20 -2.16 -13.24 -3.74
C LEU A 20 -2.37 -12.49 -2.42
N VAL A 21 -1.53 -11.50 -2.12
CA VAL A 21 -1.69 -10.66 -0.92
C VAL A 21 -2.99 -9.86 -0.97
N MET A 22 -3.29 -9.22 -2.10
CA MET A 22 -4.51 -8.40 -2.26
C MET A 22 -5.77 -9.24 -2.10
N ARG A 23 -5.87 -10.40 -2.76
CA ARG A 23 -7.02 -11.31 -2.66
C ARG A 23 -7.26 -11.81 -1.23
N ASN A 24 -6.20 -12.12 -0.49
CA ASN A 24 -6.33 -12.54 0.91
C ASN A 24 -6.88 -11.43 1.82
N MET A 25 -6.75 -10.17 1.42
CA MET A 25 -7.18 -9.00 2.18
C MET A 25 -8.57 -8.50 1.78
N GLU A 26 -9.16 -8.98 0.67
CA GLU A 26 -10.49 -8.57 0.19
C GLU A 26 -11.60 -8.76 1.23
N GLY A 27 -11.49 -9.79 2.09
CA GLY A 27 -12.42 -10.04 3.19
C GLY A 27 -12.44 -8.94 4.26
N PHE A 28 -11.45 -8.05 4.27
CA PHE A 28 -11.29 -6.93 5.20
C PHE A 28 -11.47 -5.55 4.53
N ASN A 29 -12.04 -5.48 3.32
CA ASN A 29 -12.13 -4.26 2.49
C ASN A 29 -12.72 -3.02 3.17
N ALA A 30 -13.56 -3.16 4.20
CA ALA A 30 -14.10 -2.02 4.96
C ALA A 30 -13.10 -1.45 5.99
N ALA A 31 -12.09 -2.22 6.37
CA ALA A 31 -11.12 -1.88 7.40
C ALA A 31 -9.71 -1.61 6.85
N ILE A 32 -9.39 -2.08 5.63
CA ILE A 32 -8.05 -2.02 5.06
C ILE A 32 -8.11 -1.44 3.64
N ARG A 33 -7.18 -0.53 3.34
CA ARG A 33 -6.89 -0.07 1.98
C ARG A 33 -5.44 -0.39 1.64
N ILE A 34 -5.23 -1.16 0.58
CA ILE A 34 -3.90 -1.50 0.09
C ILE A 34 -3.50 -0.51 -1.00
N ILE A 35 -2.29 0.02 -0.88
CA ILE A 35 -1.56 0.68 -1.97
C ILE A 35 -0.43 -0.26 -2.35
N HIS A 36 -0.43 -0.72 -3.60
CA HIS A 36 0.64 -1.56 -4.14
C HIS A 36 1.58 -0.69 -4.99
N VAL A 37 2.88 -0.91 -4.82
CA VAL A 37 3.96 -0.34 -5.62
C VAL A 37 4.93 -1.44 -6.00
N GLU A 38 5.57 -1.31 -7.17
CA GLU A 38 6.35 -2.42 -7.74
C GLU A 38 7.83 -2.38 -7.32
N ASN A 39 8.32 -1.24 -6.80
CA ASN A 39 9.74 -1.09 -6.50
C ASN A 39 10.01 -0.12 -5.36
N GLY A 40 11.27 -0.13 -4.89
CA GLY A 40 11.72 0.71 -3.79
C GLY A 40 11.67 2.21 -4.07
N GLN A 41 11.85 2.63 -5.33
CA GLN A 41 11.79 4.05 -5.68
C GLN A 41 10.36 4.58 -5.54
N GLU A 42 9.37 3.86 -6.04
CA GLU A 42 7.96 4.18 -5.85
C GLU A 42 7.56 4.13 -4.37
N ALA A 43 8.09 3.17 -3.61
CA ALA A 43 7.87 3.11 -2.17
C ALA A 43 8.40 4.37 -1.46
N LEU A 44 9.61 4.81 -1.80
CA LEU A 44 10.18 6.06 -1.27
C LEU A 44 9.39 7.28 -1.72
N ASP A 45 8.96 7.34 -2.98
CA ASP A 45 8.15 8.43 -3.48
C ASP A 45 6.78 8.49 -2.79
N TYR A 46 6.18 7.33 -2.47
CA TYR A 46 4.97 7.25 -1.65
C TYR A 46 5.22 7.78 -0.24
N LEU A 47 6.26 7.29 0.44
CA LEU A 47 6.59 7.68 1.80
C LEU A 47 6.89 9.18 1.92
N TYR A 48 7.65 9.73 0.99
CA TYR A 48 8.01 11.14 0.98
C TYR A 48 6.97 12.05 0.31
N GLY A 49 5.99 11.48 -0.40
CA GLY A 49 4.91 12.23 -1.03
C GLY A 49 5.41 13.01 -2.22
N LYS A 50 6.17 12.35 -3.07
CA LYS A 50 6.76 12.91 -4.29
C LYS A 50 6.01 12.40 -5.52
N GLY A 51 6.13 13.15 -6.61
CA GLY A 51 5.54 12.78 -7.90
C GLY A 51 4.03 12.53 -7.79
N GLU A 52 3.61 11.34 -8.22
CA GLU A 52 2.20 10.94 -8.23
C GLU A 52 1.58 10.82 -6.82
N TYR A 53 2.42 10.71 -5.78
CA TYR A 53 1.99 10.54 -4.39
C TYR A 53 1.95 11.86 -3.59
N ALA A 54 2.03 13.01 -4.27
CA ALA A 54 2.05 14.33 -3.61
C ALA A 54 0.73 14.69 -2.89
N ASP A 55 -0.41 14.19 -3.37
CA ASP A 55 -1.70 14.40 -2.70
C ASP A 55 -1.85 13.47 -1.49
N ARG A 56 -1.58 14.00 -0.29
CA ARG A 56 -1.68 13.26 0.98
C ARG A 56 -3.11 12.95 1.42
N LYS A 57 -4.13 13.58 0.85
CA LYS A 57 -5.52 13.17 1.10
C LYS A 57 -5.83 11.90 0.32
N ARG A 58 -5.29 11.76 -0.89
CA ARG A 58 -5.44 10.56 -1.72
C ARG A 58 -4.49 9.45 -1.33
N TYR A 59 -3.25 9.80 -0.96
CA TYR A 59 -2.14 8.92 -0.58
C TYR A 59 -1.64 9.25 0.84
N PRO A 60 -2.46 8.97 1.86
CA PRO A 60 -2.08 9.14 3.27
C PRO A 60 -0.88 8.27 3.64
N LEU A 61 -0.17 8.62 4.72
CA LEU A 61 0.93 7.79 5.21
C LEU A 61 0.43 6.37 5.57
N PRO A 62 1.23 5.34 5.26
CA PRO A 62 0.82 3.98 5.56
C PRO A 62 0.93 3.72 7.07
N HIS A 63 -0.01 2.95 7.61
CA HIS A 63 0.04 2.47 8.99
C HIS A 63 0.96 1.25 9.11
N LEU A 64 1.09 0.49 8.01
CA LEU A 64 1.94 -0.69 7.88
C LEU A 64 2.56 -0.71 6.48
N MET A 65 3.82 -1.11 6.42
CA MET A 65 4.51 -1.40 5.16
C MET A 65 4.84 -2.90 5.12
N LEU A 66 4.47 -3.55 4.02
CA LEU A 66 4.89 -4.90 3.69
C LEU A 66 5.91 -4.79 2.56
N LEU A 67 7.15 -5.16 2.84
CA LEU A 67 8.26 -5.08 1.89
C LEU A 67 8.73 -6.50 1.58
N ASP A 68 8.66 -6.90 0.32
CA ASP A 68 9.37 -8.10 -0.15
C ASP A 68 10.88 -7.82 -0.19
N LEU A 69 11.64 -8.64 0.54
CA LEU A 69 13.10 -8.58 0.58
C LEU A 69 13.63 -9.81 -0.14
N ARG A 70 14.03 -9.62 -1.39
CA ARG A 70 14.75 -10.63 -2.18
C ARG A 70 16.24 -10.58 -1.94
#